data_AF-A0A2J6QD36-F1
#
_entry.id   AF-A0A2J6QD36-F1
#
_cell.length_a   1.000
_cell.length_b   1.000
_cell.length_c   1.000
_cell.angle_alpha   90.00
_cell.angle_beta   90.00
_cell.angle_gamma   90.00
#
_symmetry.space_group_name_H-M   'P 1'
#
loop_
_entity.id
_entity.type
_entity.pdbx_description
1 polymer ?
#
loop_
_entity_poly.entity_id
_entity_poly.type
_entity_poly.pdbx_seq_one_letter_code
_entity_poly.pdbx_strand_id
1 'polypeptide(L)'
;MDIALLCQIFFSLGTAIDVGGPMIPPFRKYIMNYGPRSTISTSNPSKFASHQSKIVSLLEYVGSFQVPHTWFTHYYVISVASSVFWAFQFYVHGTAFELIASLSKPRLAAMTANQVFLAWLLMAIQGTRRLYESIAFTKPSQSKMWAGMWIIGMAFYVFMGISVWIEGIASLNDLGRQGNLLEFSKPTVKTSLAILIFLVASGVQHNCHRHLASLKKYSLPRSVWFQKVVCPHYTSECLIYVTIAMAAAPRGQVLNKTVLAGLGFVASNLAVTADSTRKWYIEKFGTEKVAGHWRMIPYVY
;
A
#
# COMPACT_ATOMS: atom_id res chain seq x y z
N MET A 1 -18.66 -10.92 12.81
CA MET A 1 -18.50 -9.92 11.73
C MET A 1 -17.80 -10.62 10.58
N ASP A 2 -18.29 -10.47 9.34
CA ASP A 2 -17.66 -11.09 8.16
C ASP A 2 -16.22 -10.59 7.98
N ILE A 3 -15.26 -11.49 7.74
CA ILE A 3 -13.83 -11.16 7.73
C ILE A 3 -13.48 -10.23 6.56
N ALA A 4 -14.11 -10.42 5.41
CA ALA A 4 -13.91 -9.53 4.28
C ALA A 4 -14.49 -8.13 4.54
N LEU A 5 -15.65 -8.02 5.21
CA LEU A 5 -16.16 -6.73 5.67
C LEU A 5 -15.21 -6.06 6.67
N LEU A 6 -14.63 -6.82 7.60
CA LEU A 6 -13.62 -6.32 8.54
C LEU A 6 -12.41 -5.73 7.80
N CYS A 7 -11.91 -6.41 6.76
CA CYS A 7 -10.83 -5.88 5.93
C CYS A 7 -11.23 -4.58 5.21
N GLN A 8 -12.43 -4.54 4.63
CA GLN A 8 -12.95 -3.33 3.97
C GLN A 8 -13.09 -2.16 4.94
N ILE A 9 -13.57 -2.39 6.17
CA ILE A 9 -13.67 -1.36 7.22
C ILE A 9 -12.28 -0.85 7.59
N PHE A 10 -11.31 -1.75 7.83
CA PHE A 10 -9.93 -1.36 8.14
C PHE A 10 -9.34 -0.42 7.08
N PHE A 11 -9.43 -0.79 5.80
CA PHE A 11 -8.90 0.05 4.73
C PHE A 11 -9.68 1.34 4.53
N SER A 12 -11.01 1.31 4.66
CA SER A 12 -11.85 2.50 4.51
C SER A 12 -11.60 3.51 5.62
N LEU A 13 -11.42 3.07 6.87
CA LEU A 13 -11.02 3.92 7.98
C LEU A 13 -9.64 4.53 7.75
N GLY A 14 -8.67 3.74 7.31
CA GLY A 14 -7.34 4.26 6.97
C GLY A 14 -7.38 5.27 5.82
N THR A 15 -8.19 5.02 4.79
CA THR A 15 -8.42 5.97 3.69
C THR A 15 -9.00 7.29 4.21
N ALA A 16 -10.01 7.22 5.09
CA ALA A 16 -10.60 8.42 5.70
C ALA A 16 -9.58 9.20 6.54
N ILE A 17 -8.70 8.51 7.27
CA ILE A 17 -7.63 9.13 8.06
C ILE A 17 -6.58 9.78 7.14
N ASP A 18 -6.16 9.12 6.07
CA ASP A 18 -5.19 9.68 5.12
C ASP A 18 -5.75 10.94 4.44
N VAL A 19 -7.03 10.94 4.06
CA VAL A 19 -7.66 12.09 3.38
C VAL A 19 -7.99 13.22 4.35
N GLY A 20 -8.52 12.91 5.54
CA GLY A 20 -8.93 13.89 6.54
C GLY A 20 -7.78 14.43 7.39
N GLY A 21 -6.76 13.63 7.67
CA GLY A 21 -5.62 13.98 8.51
C GLY A 21 -4.88 15.26 8.08
N PRO A 22 -4.59 15.46 6.78
CA PRO A 22 -3.95 16.68 6.28
C PRO A 22 -4.78 17.95 6.51
N MET A 23 -6.09 17.83 6.68
CA MET A 23 -7.00 18.96 6.98
C MET A 23 -6.93 19.42 8.44
N ILE A 24 -6.28 18.64 9.32
CA ILE A 24 -6.12 18.94 10.74
C ILE A 24 -4.65 19.36 10.98
N PRO A 25 -4.33 20.66 11.10
CA PRO A 25 -2.93 21.12 11.08
C PRO A 25 -2.03 20.51 12.17
N PRO A 26 -2.47 20.36 13.44
CA PRO A 26 -1.67 19.68 14.46
C PRO A 26 -1.39 18.21 14.12
N PHE A 27 -2.40 17.47 13.63
CA PHE A 27 -2.25 16.07 13.23
C PHE A 27 -1.27 15.93 12.06
N ARG A 28 -1.44 16.76 11.02
CA ARG A 28 -0.52 16.82 9.88
C ARG A 28 0.93 17.07 10.33
N LYS A 29 1.14 18.03 11.24
CA LYS A 29 2.47 18.44 11.70
C LYS A 29 3.17 17.35 12.52
N TYR A 30 2.49 16.79 13.52
CA TYR A 30 3.14 15.92 14.52
C TYR A 30 3.04 14.42 14.18
N ILE A 31 2.05 14.02 13.38
CA ILE A 31 1.78 12.60 13.09
C ILE A 31 2.14 12.23 11.65
N MET A 32 1.73 13.04 10.66
CA MET A 32 1.86 12.66 9.24
C MET A 32 3.17 13.12 8.58
N ASN A 33 3.70 14.30 8.93
CA ASN A 33 4.93 14.81 8.35
C ASN A 33 6.15 14.12 8.97
N TYR A 34 7.03 13.58 8.12
CA TYR A 34 8.25 12.94 8.57
C TYR A 34 9.40 13.05 7.56
N GLY A 35 10.64 12.86 8.05
CA GLY A 35 11.86 12.99 7.25
C GLY A 35 12.14 14.42 6.79
N PRO A 36 12.62 14.66 5.56
CA PRO A 36 12.91 16.01 5.06
C PRO A 36 11.68 16.92 4.94
N ARG A 37 10.48 16.37 5.19
CA ARG A 37 9.20 17.07 5.15
C ARG A 37 8.80 17.64 6.52
N SER A 38 9.51 17.32 7.60
CA SER A 38 9.23 17.88 8.94
C SER A 38 9.68 19.34 9.09
N THR A 39 10.59 19.83 8.24
CA THR A 39 11.15 21.19 8.32
C THR A 39 10.29 22.26 7.66
N ILE A 40 9.25 21.89 6.89
CA ILE A 40 8.38 22.79 6.11
C ILE A 40 7.41 23.59 7.03
N SER A 41 7.65 23.69 8.34
CA SER A 41 6.71 24.33 9.28
C SER A 41 7.33 25.37 10.19
N THR A 42 8.50 25.92 9.85
CA THR A 42 8.98 27.18 10.46
C THR A 42 8.40 28.39 9.73
N SER A 43 7.11 28.64 9.94
CA SER A 43 6.55 29.98 9.71
C SER A 43 5.69 30.35 10.91
N ASN A 44 6.28 31.20 11.76
CA ASN A 44 5.72 32.03 12.84
C ASN A 44 4.73 31.38 13.83
N PRO A 45 5.03 31.34 15.14
CA PRO A 45 4.04 30.99 16.15
C PRO A 45 3.00 32.11 16.26
N SER A 46 1.91 32.01 15.50
CA SER A 46 0.74 32.84 15.73
C SER A 46 0.09 32.41 17.04
N LYS A 47 0.09 33.33 18.01
CA LYS A 47 -0.66 33.29 19.27
C LYS A 47 -2.12 32.86 19.01
N PHE A 48 -2.47 31.61 19.25
CA PHE A 48 -3.87 31.17 19.32
C PHE A 48 -4.11 30.23 20.51
N ALA A 49 -4.86 30.78 21.47
CA ALA A 49 -5.75 30.16 22.46
C ALA A 49 -5.26 28.99 23.35
N SER A 50 -5.25 29.28 24.66
CA SER A 50 -4.85 28.44 25.80
C SER A 50 -5.64 27.14 26.04
N HIS A 51 -6.71 26.85 25.29
CA HIS A 51 -7.49 25.60 25.42
C HIS A 51 -7.10 24.53 24.39
N GLN A 52 -6.45 24.93 23.29
CA GLN A 52 -5.95 24.03 22.24
C GLN A 52 -4.63 23.33 22.64
N SER A 53 -4.06 23.69 23.80
CA SER A 53 -2.73 23.26 24.23
C SER A 53 -2.65 21.78 24.60
N LYS A 54 -3.70 21.18 25.19
CA LYS A 54 -3.67 19.78 25.64
C LYS A 54 -3.71 18.77 24.50
N ILE A 55 -4.54 19.01 23.47
CA ILE A 55 -4.61 18.12 22.30
C ILE A 55 -3.32 18.25 21.48
N VAL A 56 -2.79 19.47 21.35
CA VAL A 56 -1.52 19.70 20.66
C VAL A 56 -0.35 19.05 21.42
N SER A 57 -0.28 19.20 22.75
CA SER A 57 0.77 18.57 23.56
C SER A 57 0.66 17.05 23.57
N LEU A 58 -0.56 16.50 23.57
CA LEU A 58 -0.78 15.07 23.41
C LEU A 58 -0.31 14.57 22.04
N LEU A 59 -0.67 15.26 20.95
CA LEU A 59 -0.23 14.89 19.60
C LEU A 59 1.28 15.01 19.43
N GLU A 60 1.89 16.01 20.04
CA GLU A 60 3.34 16.18 20.07
C GLU A 60 4.02 15.05 20.85
N TYR A 61 3.52 14.72 22.05
CA TYR A 61 4.00 13.60 22.85
C TYR A 61 3.86 12.27 22.10
N VAL A 62 2.69 11.99 21.52
CA VAL A 62 2.43 10.79 20.73
C VAL A 62 3.32 10.76 19.47
N GLY A 63 3.47 11.89 18.78
CA GLY A 63 4.31 12.02 17.59
C GLY A 63 5.82 11.87 17.85
N SER A 64 6.25 12.04 19.11
CA SER A 64 7.65 11.87 19.52
C SER A 64 8.13 10.42 19.48
N PHE A 65 7.20 9.45 19.56
CA PHE A 65 7.52 8.04 19.40
C PHE A 65 7.82 7.74 17.93
N GLN A 66 9.09 7.73 17.58
CA GLN A 66 9.55 7.59 16.20
C GLN A 66 10.46 6.38 16.01
N VAL A 67 10.34 5.76 14.84
CA VAL A 67 11.18 4.64 14.41
C VAL A 67 12.09 5.06 13.25
N PRO A 68 13.26 4.42 13.09
CA PRO A 68 14.16 4.67 11.96
C PRO A 68 13.49 4.36 10.62
N HIS A 69 13.79 5.16 9.59
CA HIS A 69 13.27 4.91 8.24
C HIS A 69 13.73 3.57 7.64
N THR A 70 14.84 2.99 8.11
CA THR A 70 15.31 1.66 7.66
C THR A 70 14.34 0.54 8.03
N TRP A 71 13.46 0.75 9.02
CA TRP A 71 12.42 -0.23 9.40
C TRP A 71 11.31 -0.38 8.36
N PHE A 72 11.33 0.42 7.28
CA PHE A 72 10.44 0.25 6.13
C PHE A 72 10.56 -1.15 5.50
N THR A 73 11.73 -1.80 5.62
CA THR A 73 11.93 -3.20 5.21
C THR A 73 10.98 -4.17 5.92
N HIS A 74 10.58 -3.89 7.17
CA HIS A 74 9.66 -4.75 7.94
C HIS A 74 8.32 -4.91 7.24
N TYR A 75 7.82 -3.89 6.54
CA TYR A 75 6.57 -3.98 5.79
C TYR A 75 6.61 -5.10 4.76
N TYR A 76 7.71 -5.20 4.04
CA TYR A 76 7.87 -6.21 2.99
C TYR A 76 8.23 -7.58 3.56
N VAL A 77 8.94 -7.65 4.68
CA VAL A 77 9.11 -8.89 5.44
C VAL A 77 7.74 -9.45 5.84
N ILE A 78 6.85 -8.62 6.40
CA ILE A 78 5.49 -9.03 6.76
C ILE A 78 4.68 -9.42 5.52
N SER A 79 4.82 -8.70 4.40
CA SER A 79 4.15 -9.07 3.13
C SER A 79 4.54 -10.47 2.65
N VAL A 80 5.85 -10.78 2.63
CA VAL A 80 6.36 -12.09 2.20
C VAL A 80 5.98 -13.16 3.21
N ALA A 81 6.17 -12.90 4.50
CA ALA A 81 5.79 -13.82 5.57
C ALA A 81 4.29 -14.14 5.54
N SER A 82 3.43 -13.15 5.31
CA SER A 82 1.98 -13.36 5.15
C SER A 82 1.67 -14.24 3.94
N SER A 83 2.36 -14.04 2.82
CA SER A 83 2.18 -14.86 1.61
C SER A 83 2.59 -16.32 1.86
N VAL A 84 3.74 -16.54 2.49
CA VAL A 84 4.23 -17.89 2.86
C VAL A 84 3.31 -18.55 3.87
N PHE A 85 2.87 -17.80 4.89
CA PHE A 85 1.95 -18.27 5.92
C PHE A 85 0.65 -18.77 5.30
N TRP A 86 0.02 -17.98 4.42
CA TRP A 86 -1.24 -18.39 3.79
C TRP A 86 -1.06 -19.56 2.84
N ALA A 87 0.04 -19.63 2.08
CA ALA A 87 0.35 -20.78 1.25
C ALA A 87 0.45 -22.08 2.08
N PHE A 88 1.14 -22.01 3.22
CA PHE A 88 1.23 -23.14 4.15
C PHE A 88 -0.14 -23.50 4.72
N GLN A 89 -0.93 -22.52 5.18
CA GLN A 89 -2.28 -22.76 5.71
C GLN A 89 -3.23 -23.39 4.68
N PHE A 90 -3.14 -23.02 3.40
CA PHE A 90 -3.94 -23.65 2.35
C PHE A 90 -3.49 -25.08 2.06
N TYR A 91 -2.18 -25.34 2.07
CA TYR A 91 -1.63 -26.66 1.81
C TYR A 91 -1.99 -27.68 2.91
N VAL A 92 -1.91 -27.28 4.18
CA VAL A 92 -2.17 -28.19 5.32
C VAL A 92 -3.61 -28.14 5.83
N HIS A 93 -4.48 -27.32 5.23
CA HIS A 93 -5.79 -26.97 5.80
C HIS A 93 -5.69 -26.55 7.28
N GLY A 94 -4.80 -25.59 7.53
CA GLY A 94 -4.43 -25.21 8.89
C GLY A 94 -5.54 -24.49 9.66
N THR A 95 -5.40 -24.47 10.99
CA THR A 95 -6.38 -23.92 11.92
C THR A 95 -6.69 -22.44 11.70
N ALA A 96 -5.74 -21.63 11.23
CA ALA A 96 -5.99 -20.21 10.97
C ALA A 96 -6.89 -20.03 9.75
N PHE A 97 -6.72 -20.86 8.71
CA PHE A 97 -7.63 -20.89 7.57
C PHE A 97 -9.02 -21.35 7.99
N GLU A 98 -9.13 -22.45 8.75
CA GLU A 98 -10.42 -22.95 9.26
C GLU A 98 -11.15 -21.94 10.15
N LEU A 99 -10.42 -21.25 11.03
CA LEU A 99 -10.96 -20.19 11.87
C LEU A 99 -11.54 -19.07 11.00
N ILE A 100 -10.79 -18.56 10.01
CA ILE A 100 -11.30 -17.54 9.11
C ILE A 100 -12.48 -18.06 8.29
N ALA A 101 -12.45 -19.32 7.85
CA ALA A 101 -13.55 -19.96 7.12
C ALA A 101 -14.83 -20.03 7.95
N SER A 102 -14.74 -20.42 9.22
CA SER A 102 -15.89 -20.47 10.13
C SER A 102 -16.48 -19.08 10.42
N LEU A 103 -15.66 -18.03 10.39
CA LEU A 103 -16.08 -16.65 10.65
C LEU A 103 -16.58 -15.92 9.39
N SER A 104 -16.37 -16.49 8.20
CA SER A 104 -16.69 -15.88 6.92
C SER A 104 -18.04 -16.36 6.39
N LYS A 105 -18.80 -15.46 5.78
CA LYS A 105 -20.08 -15.83 5.17
C LYS A 105 -19.90 -16.38 3.75
N PRO A 106 -20.59 -17.47 3.37
CA PRO A 106 -20.56 -17.95 2.00
C PRO A 106 -21.12 -16.89 1.06
N ARG A 107 -20.45 -16.70 -0.09
CA ARG A 107 -20.81 -15.70 -1.11
C ARG A 107 -21.37 -16.38 -2.34
N LEU A 108 -22.47 -15.86 -2.87
CA LEU A 108 -23.11 -16.35 -4.10
C LEU A 108 -22.19 -16.24 -5.33
N ALA A 109 -21.39 -15.18 -5.41
CA ALA A 109 -20.35 -15.01 -6.42
C ALA A 109 -18.97 -15.06 -5.74
N ALA A 110 -18.37 -16.25 -5.72
CA ALA A 110 -17.03 -16.46 -5.17
C ALA A 110 -15.95 -16.38 -6.26
N MET A 111 -14.71 -16.11 -5.83
CA MET A 111 -13.53 -16.30 -6.68
C MET A 111 -13.30 -17.80 -6.90
N THR A 112 -12.83 -18.18 -8.09
CA THR A 112 -12.33 -19.54 -8.35
C THR A 112 -10.96 -19.76 -7.66
N ALA A 113 -10.58 -21.02 -7.44
CA ALA A 113 -9.27 -21.37 -6.87
C ALA A 113 -8.10 -20.81 -7.71
N ASN A 114 -8.22 -20.82 -9.05
CA ASN A 114 -7.24 -20.21 -9.96
C ASN A 114 -7.10 -18.70 -9.75
N GLN A 115 -8.18 -17.98 -9.48
CA GLN A 115 -8.14 -16.54 -9.20
C GLN A 115 -7.52 -16.24 -7.84
N VAL A 116 -7.82 -17.06 -6.82
CA VAL A 116 -7.17 -16.97 -5.51
C VAL A 116 -5.67 -17.18 -5.64
N PHE A 117 -5.26 -18.25 -6.30
CA PHE A 117 -3.85 -18.56 -6.54
C PHE A 117 -3.14 -17.43 -7.28
N LEU A 118 -3.75 -16.92 -8.36
CA LEU A 118 -3.16 -15.82 -9.13
C LEU A 118 -3.03 -14.55 -8.29
N ALA A 119 -4.06 -14.15 -7.55
CA ALA A 119 -4.01 -12.95 -6.70
C ALA A 119 -2.97 -13.06 -5.59
N TRP A 120 -2.89 -14.22 -4.93
CA TRP A 120 -1.85 -14.55 -3.97
C TRP A 120 -0.45 -14.49 -4.59
N LEU A 121 -0.27 -15.08 -5.78
CA LEU A 121 1.01 -15.12 -6.48
C LEU A 121 1.47 -13.70 -6.87
N LEU A 122 0.59 -12.87 -7.41
CA LEU A 122 0.89 -11.47 -7.74
C LEU A 122 1.30 -10.67 -6.49
N MET A 123 0.62 -10.87 -5.36
CA MET A 123 1.02 -10.27 -4.09
C MET A 123 2.37 -10.78 -3.58
N ALA A 124 2.64 -12.08 -3.70
CA ALA A 124 3.91 -12.68 -3.30
C ALA A 124 5.08 -12.12 -4.14
N ILE A 125 4.90 -12.02 -5.47
CA ILE A 125 5.87 -11.42 -6.39
C ILE A 125 6.10 -9.95 -6.04
N GLN A 126 5.04 -9.19 -5.84
CA GLN A 126 5.12 -7.78 -5.44
C GLN A 126 5.89 -7.63 -4.12
N GLY A 127 5.47 -8.34 -3.07
CA GLY A 127 6.10 -8.29 -1.75
C GLY A 127 7.58 -8.68 -1.78
N THR A 128 7.91 -9.75 -2.51
CA THR A 128 9.29 -10.25 -2.64
C THR A 128 10.18 -9.26 -3.38
N ARG A 129 9.71 -8.70 -4.51
CA ARG A 129 10.44 -7.66 -5.23
C ARG A 129 10.67 -6.43 -4.36
N ARG A 130 9.63 -5.95 -3.66
CA ARG A 130 9.76 -4.78 -2.78
C ARG A 130 10.70 -5.05 -1.60
N LEU A 131 10.70 -6.27 -1.05
CA LEU A 131 11.66 -6.69 -0.03
C LEU A 131 13.09 -6.65 -0.58
N TYR A 132 13.33 -7.26 -1.74
CA TYR A 132 14.63 -7.21 -2.41
C TYR A 132 15.08 -5.77 -2.63
N GLU A 133 14.24 -4.92 -3.19
CA GLU A 133 14.54 -3.50 -3.43
C GLU A 133 14.85 -2.77 -2.12
N SER A 134 14.10 -3.02 -1.04
CA SER A 134 14.36 -2.39 0.26
C SER A 134 15.69 -2.83 0.88
N ILE A 135 16.16 -4.04 0.61
CA ILE A 135 17.47 -4.50 1.09
C ILE A 135 18.58 -3.96 0.19
N ALA A 136 18.40 -4.05 -1.13
CA ALA A 136 19.42 -3.70 -2.11
C ALA A 136 19.62 -2.19 -2.28
N PHE A 137 18.56 -1.38 -2.15
CA PHE A 137 18.58 0.05 -2.50
C PHE A 137 18.55 0.99 -1.28
N THR A 138 18.25 0.49 -0.08
CA THR A 138 18.14 1.35 1.10
C THR A 138 19.51 1.89 1.52
N LYS A 139 19.62 3.22 1.48
CA LYS A 139 20.78 3.95 2.02
C LYS A 139 20.50 4.38 3.47
N PRO A 140 21.51 4.37 4.37
CA PRO A 140 21.36 4.90 5.72
C PRO A 140 20.80 6.33 5.70
N SER A 141 19.80 6.57 6.53
CA SER A 141 19.15 7.88 6.64
C SER A 141 18.84 8.21 8.08
N GLN A 142 19.03 9.48 8.44
CA GLN A 142 18.61 10.06 9.73
C GLN A 142 17.10 10.37 9.76
N SER A 143 16.37 10.06 8.69
CA SER A 143 14.92 10.19 8.65
C SER A 143 14.29 9.23 9.64
N LYS A 144 13.35 9.73 10.43
CA LYS A 144 12.50 8.94 11.31
C LYS A 144 11.04 9.11 10.90
N MET A 145 10.17 8.17 11.26
CA MET A 145 8.71 8.26 11.08
C MET A 145 7.99 7.91 12.37
N TRP A 146 6.78 8.40 12.57
CA TRP A 146 5.99 8.07 13.75
C TRP A 146 5.68 6.56 13.82
N ALA A 147 5.84 5.98 15.01
CA ALA A 147 5.73 4.54 15.26
C ALA A 147 4.31 3.99 14.97
N GLY A 148 3.27 4.80 15.16
CA GLY A 148 1.90 4.38 14.85
C GLY A 148 1.67 4.14 13.35
N MET A 149 2.19 5.01 12.48
CA MET A 149 2.16 4.78 11.02
C MET A 149 2.96 3.55 10.63
N TRP A 150 4.01 3.22 11.39
CA TRP A 150 4.76 1.98 11.20
C TRP A 150 3.94 0.74 11.58
N ILE A 151 3.23 0.74 12.71
CA ILE A 151 2.34 -0.35 13.09
C ILE A 151 1.20 -0.52 12.07
N ILE A 152 0.57 0.58 11.66
CA ILE A 152 -0.52 0.57 10.67
C ILE A 152 -0.01 0.02 9.32
N GLY A 153 1.20 0.39 8.90
CA GLY A 153 1.83 -0.14 7.69
C GLY A 153 2.05 -1.65 7.73
N MET A 154 2.44 -2.21 8.88
CA MET A 154 2.53 -3.67 9.04
C MET A 154 1.15 -4.32 9.03
N ALA A 155 0.18 -3.74 9.74
CA ALA A 155 -1.20 -4.21 9.75
C ALA A 155 -1.78 -4.25 8.33
N PHE A 156 -1.51 -3.24 7.50
CA PHE A 156 -1.94 -3.20 6.10
C PHE A 156 -1.56 -4.49 5.35
N TYR A 157 -0.33 -5.00 5.48
CA TYR A 157 0.08 -6.23 4.79
C TYR A 157 -0.57 -7.49 5.36
N VAL A 158 -0.90 -7.53 6.65
CA VAL A 158 -1.67 -8.62 7.26
C VAL A 158 -3.09 -8.65 6.68
N PHE A 159 -3.77 -7.51 6.67
CA PHE A 159 -5.12 -7.37 6.13
C PHE A 159 -5.15 -7.60 4.61
N MET A 160 -4.17 -7.10 3.86
CA MET A 160 -4.08 -7.33 2.42
C MET A 160 -3.80 -8.80 2.12
N GLY A 161 -2.95 -9.47 2.91
CA GLY A 161 -2.68 -10.89 2.81
C GLY A 161 -3.94 -11.75 2.94
N ILE A 162 -4.91 -11.34 3.78
CA ILE A 162 -6.25 -11.96 3.87
C ILE A 162 -7.11 -11.58 2.65
N SER A 163 -7.11 -10.29 2.30
CA SER A 163 -8.00 -9.69 1.30
C SER A 163 -7.89 -10.31 -0.08
N VAL A 164 -6.69 -10.78 -0.46
CA VAL A 164 -6.46 -11.35 -1.79
C VAL A 164 -7.07 -12.73 -2.02
N TRP A 165 -7.49 -13.43 -0.97
CA TRP A 165 -8.08 -14.77 -1.08
C TRP A 165 -9.44 -14.91 -0.39
N ILE A 166 -9.81 -14.01 0.53
CA ILE A 166 -11.00 -14.16 1.38
C ILE A 166 -12.31 -14.29 0.59
N GLU A 167 -12.42 -13.66 -0.59
CA GLU A 167 -13.63 -13.78 -1.42
C GLU A 167 -13.71 -15.11 -2.21
N GLY A 168 -12.67 -15.94 -2.14
CA GLY A 168 -12.59 -17.27 -2.74
C GLY A 168 -12.69 -18.41 -1.73
N ILE A 169 -13.09 -18.12 -0.49
CA ILE A 169 -13.06 -19.10 0.61
C ILE A 169 -13.91 -20.35 0.35
N ALA A 170 -15.05 -20.21 -0.33
CA ALA A 170 -15.88 -21.35 -0.73
C ALA A 170 -15.11 -22.30 -1.66
N SER A 171 -14.46 -21.75 -2.70
CA SER A 171 -13.66 -22.54 -3.64
C SER A 171 -12.45 -23.21 -3.00
N LEU A 172 -11.82 -22.57 -2.01
CA LEU A 172 -10.71 -23.16 -1.25
C LEU A 172 -11.18 -24.31 -0.35
N ASN A 173 -12.34 -24.17 0.30
CA ASN A 173 -12.94 -25.22 1.11
C ASN A 173 -13.32 -26.44 0.25
N ASP A 174 -13.93 -26.21 -0.91
CA ASP A 174 -14.32 -27.29 -1.82
C ASP A 174 -13.09 -28.06 -2.32
N LEU A 175 -12.04 -27.34 -2.71
CA LEU A 175 -10.77 -27.93 -3.14
C LEU A 175 -10.16 -28.82 -2.04
N GLY A 176 -10.15 -28.33 -0.81
CA GLY A 176 -9.60 -29.04 0.33
C GLY A 176 -10.37 -30.29 0.74
N ARG A 177 -11.69 -30.19 0.78
CA ARG A 177 -12.57 -31.32 1.16
C ARG A 177 -12.52 -32.46 0.14
N GLN A 178 -12.30 -32.14 -1.13
CA GLN A 178 -12.20 -33.12 -2.21
C GLN A 178 -10.79 -33.71 -2.34
N GLY A 179 -9.78 -33.18 -1.64
CA GLY A 179 -8.39 -33.58 -1.79
C GLY A 179 -7.83 -33.32 -3.19
N ASN A 180 -8.47 -32.40 -3.94
CA ASN A 180 -8.13 -32.13 -5.33
C ASN A 180 -6.89 -31.23 -5.41
N LEU A 181 -5.99 -31.55 -6.33
CA LEU A 181 -4.89 -30.65 -6.68
C LEU A 181 -5.44 -29.43 -7.45
N LEU A 182 -4.76 -28.29 -7.34
CA LEU A 182 -5.09 -27.10 -8.12
C LEU A 182 -4.99 -27.39 -9.63
N GLU A 183 -6.13 -27.54 -10.29
CA GLU A 183 -6.18 -27.65 -11.74
C GLU A 183 -6.11 -26.25 -12.40
N PHE A 184 -5.03 -26.01 -13.13
CA PHE A 184 -4.84 -24.77 -13.86
C PHE A 184 -5.78 -24.69 -15.07
N SER A 185 -6.79 -23.83 -14.97
CA SER A 185 -7.68 -23.51 -16.08
C SER A 185 -7.00 -22.55 -17.06
N LYS A 186 -7.45 -22.54 -18.32
CA LYS A 186 -6.97 -21.58 -19.32
C LYS A 186 -7.18 -20.13 -18.83
N PRO A 187 -6.17 -19.25 -18.95
CA PRO A 187 -6.31 -17.87 -18.51
C PRO A 187 -7.39 -17.16 -19.34
N THR A 188 -8.23 -16.41 -18.65
CA THR A 188 -9.22 -15.51 -19.27
C THR A 188 -8.53 -14.27 -19.83
N VAL A 189 -9.18 -13.58 -20.78
CA VAL A 189 -8.70 -12.27 -21.29
C VAL A 189 -8.46 -11.28 -20.14
N LYS A 190 -9.35 -11.27 -19.14
CA LYS A 190 -9.22 -10.43 -17.95
C LYS A 190 -7.94 -10.72 -17.16
N THR A 191 -7.66 -12.00 -16.90
CA THR A 191 -6.46 -12.40 -16.16
C THR A 191 -5.19 -12.16 -16.96
N SER A 192 -5.20 -12.41 -18.27
CA SER A 192 -4.04 -12.11 -19.14
C SER A 192 -3.74 -10.62 -19.19
N LEU A 193 -4.77 -9.77 -19.31
CA LEU A 193 -4.63 -8.32 -19.26
C LEU A 193 -4.11 -7.85 -17.90
N ALA A 194 -4.63 -8.40 -16.80
CA ALA A 194 -4.16 -8.08 -15.45
C ALA A 194 -2.66 -8.42 -15.29
N ILE A 195 -2.22 -9.59 -15.74
CA ILE A 195 -0.80 -9.99 -15.70
C ILE A 195 0.06 -9.04 -16.53
N LEU A 196 -0.36 -8.70 -17.75
CA LEU A 196 0.40 -7.79 -18.62
C LEU A 196 0.59 -6.41 -17.96
N ILE A 197 -0.49 -5.82 -17.46
CA ILE A 197 -0.44 -4.52 -16.79
C ILE A 197 0.41 -4.62 -15.51
N PHE A 198 0.29 -5.72 -14.74
CA PHE A 198 1.07 -5.95 -13.53
C PHE A 198 2.57 -5.95 -13.84
N LEU A 199 2.99 -6.68 -14.87
CA LEU A 199 4.40 -6.77 -15.27
C LEU A 199 4.95 -5.41 -15.68
N VAL A 200 4.20 -4.65 -16.49
CA VAL A 200 4.59 -3.29 -16.90
C VAL A 200 4.69 -2.36 -15.70
N ALA A 201 3.66 -2.30 -14.86
CA ALA A 201 3.66 -1.44 -13.67
C ALA A 201 4.78 -1.81 -12.68
N SER A 202 5.00 -3.10 -12.46
CA SER A 202 6.09 -3.62 -11.63
C SER A 202 7.47 -3.22 -12.17
N GLY A 203 7.68 -3.33 -13.48
CA GLY A 203 8.91 -2.91 -14.16
C GLY A 203 9.15 -1.40 -14.07
N VAL A 204 8.13 -0.58 -14.35
CA VAL A 204 8.22 0.88 -14.23
C VAL A 204 8.55 1.29 -12.80
N GLN A 205 7.87 0.67 -11.82
CA GLN A 205 8.13 0.94 -10.43
C GLN A 205 9.56 0.59 -10.02
N HIS A 206 10.04 -0.61 -10.39
CA HIS A 206 11.40 -1.04 -10.11
C HIS A 206 12.43 -0.06 -10.68
N ASN A 207 12.26 0.33 -11.95
CA ASN A 207 13.14 1.29 -12.62
C ASN A 207 13.15 2.65 -11.90
N CYS A 208 12.00 3.12 -11.44
CA CYS A 208 11.92 4.34 -10.65
C CYS A 208 12.64 4.22 -9.30
N HIS A 209 12.46 3.10 -8.57
CA HIS A 209 13.17 2.89 -7.30
C HIS A 209 14.67 2.80 -7.47
N ARG A 210 15.14 2.06 -8.49
CA ARG A 210 16.56 1.96 -8.84
C ARG A 210 17.16 3.33 -9.16
N HIS A 211 16.45 4.13 -9.97
CA HIS A 211 16.86 5.50 -10.30
C HIS A 211 16.92 6.40 -9.06
N LEU A 212 15.88 6.40 -8.23
CA LEU A 212 15.87 7.18 -6.98
C LEU A 212 17.01 6.78 -6.05
N ALA A 213 17.34 5.48 -6.00
CA ALA A 213 18.44 4.97 -5.21
C ALA A 213 19.82 5.40 -5.75
N SER A 214 20.00 5.52 -7.07
CA SER A 214 21.27 5.94 -7.65
C SER A 214 21.55 7.44 -7.47
N LEU A 215 20.53 8.25 -7.20
CA LEU A 215 20.68 9.69 -7.04
C LEU A 215 21.54 10.06 -5.81
N LYS A 216 22.24 11.21 -5.94
CA LYS A 216 22.80 11.91 -4.79
C LYS A 216 21.64 12.36 -3.89
N LYS A 217 21.79 12.17 -2.58
CA LYS A 217 20.74 12.45 -1.59
C LYS A 217 20.18 13.87 -1.79
N TYR A 218 18.85 13.98 -1.83
CA TYR A 218 18.13 15.23 -2.03
C TYR A 218 18.41 15.93 -3.36
N SER A 219 18.47 15.20 -4.47
CA SER A 219 18.47 15.75 -5.83
C SER A 219 17.14 15.51 -6.53
N LEU A 220 16.84 16.31 -7.56
CA LEU A 220 15.63 16.16 -8.36
C LEU A 220 15.78 14.96 -9.33
N PRO A 221 14.85 14.00 -9.36
CA PRO A 221 14.92 12.87 -10.25
C PRO A 221 14.69 13.30 -11.71
N ARG A 222 15.62 12.94 -12.59
CA ARG A 222 15.50 13.17 -14.04
C ARG A 222 15.62 11.84 -14.79
N SER A 223 14.51 11.15 -14.95
CA SER A 223 14.39 10.02 -15.89
C SER A 223 13.08 10.14 -16.66
N VAL A 224 12.90 9.33 -17.71
CA VAL A 224 11.71 9.37 -18.58
C VAL A 224 10.38 9.36 -17.78
N TRP A 225 10.33 8.59 -16.69
CA TRP A 225 9.14 8.46 -15.85
C TRP A 225 8.85 9.69 -14.99
N PHE A 226 9.88 10.48 -14.64
CA PHE A 226 9.74 11.66 -13.78
C PHE A 226 9.55 12.97 -14.55
N GLN A 227 9.53 12.95 -15.89
CA GLN A 227 9.47 14.16 -16.72
C GLN A 227 8.17 14.96 -16.56
N LYS A 228 7.07 14.29 -16.21
CA LYS A 228 5.75 14.92 -16.06
C LYS A 228 5.06 14.57 -14.75
N VAL A 229 5.66 13.69 -13.94
CA VAL A 229 5.06 13.19 -12.70
C VAL A 229 6.12 13.22 -11.60
N VAL A 230 5.75 13.76 -10.44
CA VAL A 230 6.64 13.85 -9.26
C VAL A 230 6.93 12.45 -8.70
N CYS A 231 5.89 11.62 -8.54
CA CYS A 231 5.99 10.28 -7.97
C CYS A 231 5.41 9.18 -8.89
N PRO A 232 6.00 8.91 -10.08
CA PRO A 232 5.49 7.91 -11.03
C PRO A 232 5.46 6.47 -10.47
N HIS A 233 6.37 6.16 -9.55
CA HIS A 233 6.42 4.88 -8.85
C HIS A 233 5.19 4.64 -7.95
N TYR A 234 4.53 5.70 -7.47
CA TYR A 234 3.29 5.58 -6.70
C TYR A 234 2.08 5.27 -7.58
N THR A 235 2.04 5.85 -8.79
CA THR A 235 1.05 5.46 -9.81
C THR A 235 1.21 4.00 -10.21
N SER A 236 2.46 3.55 -10.34
CA SER A 236 2.75 2.15 -10.61
C SER A 236 2.29 1.23 -9.47
N GLU A 237 2.47 1.63 -8.20
CA GLU A 237 1.93 0.87 -7.05
C GLU A 237 0.40 0.76 -7.12
N CYS A 238 -0.29 1.87 -7.43
CA CYS A 238 -1.75 1.85 -7.57
C CYS A 238 -2.19 0.90 -8.68
N LEU A 239 -1.53 0.93 -9.85
CA LEU A 239 -1.81 0.01 -10.95
C LEU A 239 -1.58 -1.45 -10.58
N ILE A 240 -0.55 -1.75 -9.78
CA ILE A 240 -0.33 -3.11 -9.25
C ILE A 240 -1.54 -3.58 -8.44
N TYR A 241 -2.04 -2.78 -7.49
CA TYR A 241 -3.24 -3.15 -6.72
C TYR A 241 -4.51 -3.23 -7.58
N VAL A 242 -4.66 -2.37 -8.60
CA VAL A 242 -5.75 -2.50 -9.59
C VAL A 242 -5.70 -3.87 -10.27
N THR A 243 -4.53 -4.31 -10.72
CA THR A 243 -4.40 -5.60 -11.41
C THR A 243 -4.65 -6.80 -10.49
N ILE A 244 -4.25 -6.71 -9.22
CA ILE A 244 -4.58 -7.74 -8.21
C ILE A 244 -6.09 -7.76 -7.97
N ALA A 245 -6.76 -6.60 -7.86
CA ALA A 245 -8.20 -6.53 -7.73
C ALA A 245 -8.93 -7.08 -8.97
N MET A 246 -8.41 -6.84 -10.19
CA MET A 246 -8.93 -7.42 -11.43
C MET A 246 -8.77 -8.95 -11.49
N ALA A 247 -7.60 -9.46 -11.11
CA ALA A 247 -7.30 -10.89 -11.07
C ALA A 247 -8.19 -11.61 -10.04
N ALA A 248 -8.37 -10.97 -8.88
CA ALA A 248 -9.17 -11.48 -7.77
C ALA A 248 -10.68 -11.24 -7.92
N ALA A 249 -11.16 -10.69 -9.04
CA ALA A 249 -12.55 -10.28 -9.17
C ALA A 249 -13.51 -11.49 -9.30
N PRO A 250 -14.49 -11.66 -8.39
CA PRO A 250 -15.45 -12.76 -8.47
C PRO A 250 -16.27 -12.77 -9.78
N ARG A 251 -16.98 -13.88 -10.05
CA ARG A 251 -17.85 -13.99 -11.23
C ARG A 251 -18.85 -12.83 -11.30
N GLY A 252 -19.00 -12.24 -12.48
CA GLY A 252 -19.86 -11.08 -12.71
C GLY A 252 -19.32 -9.73 -12.21
N GLN A 253 -18.12 -9.69 -11.61
CA GLN A 253 -17.48 -8.46 -11.14
C GLN A 253 -16.20 -8.15 -11.92
N VAL A 254 -15.95 -6.84 -12.10
CA VAL A 254 -14.72 -6.34 -12.75
C VAL A 254 -13.56 -6.29 -11.77
N LEU A 255 -13.82 -5.91 -10.51
CA LEU A 255 -12.84 -5.76 -9.45
C LEU A 255 -13.29 -6.48 -8.18
N ASN A 256 -12.34 -7.05 -7.45
CA ASN A 256 -12.51 -7.54 -6.09
C ASN A 256 -12.70 -6.36 -5.12
N LYS A 257 -13.82 -6.31 -4.41
CA LYS A 257 -14.17 -5.17 -3.55
C LYS A 257 -13.26 -5.06 -2.33
N THR A 258 -12.80 -6.19 -1.79
CA THR A 258 -11.93 -6.21 -0.61
C THR A 258 -10.53 -5.69 -0.94
N VAL A 259 -9.94 -6.14 -2.05
CA VAL A 259 -8.66 -5.59 -2.56
C VAL A 259 -8.83 -4.14 -3.01
N LEU A 260 -9.97 -3.77 -3.62
CA LEU A 260 -10.27 -2.41 -4.03
C LEU A 260 -10.32 -1.44 -2.84
N ALA A 261 -10.86 -1.85 -1.69
CA ALA A 261 -10.79 -1.04 -0.47
C ALA A 261 -9.32 -0.80 -0.05
N GLY A 262 -8.48 -1.83 -0.14
CA GLY A 262 -7.04 -1.70 0.10
C GLY A 262 -6.32 -0.79 -0.91
N LEU A 263 -6.72 -0.80 -2.18
CA LEU A 263 -6.25 0.19 -3.16
C LEU A 263 -6.62 1.62 -2.74
N GLY A 264 -7.82 1.82 -2.19
CA GLY A 264 -8.24 3.12 -1.64
C GLY A 264 -7.25 3.64 -0.60
N PHE A 265 -6.86 2.79 0.35
CA PHE A 265 -5.87 3.09 1.38
C PHE A 265 -4.50 3.43 0.76
N VAL A 266 -4.02 2.61 -0.19
CA VAL A 266 -2.72 2.83 -0.84
C VAL A 266 -2.74 4.16 -1.60
N ALA A 267 -3.78 4.40 -2.39
CA ALA A 267 -3.90 5.60 -3.19
C ALA A 267 -3.96 6.87 -2.33
N SER A 268 -4.73 6.87 -1.24
CA SER A 268 -4.79 8.01 -0.32
C SER A 268 -3.45 8.27 0.35
N ASN A 269 -2.81 7.24 0.88
CA ASN A 269 -1.53 7.37 1.57
C ASN A 269 -0.43 7.92 0.65
N LEU A 270 -0.36 7.38 -0.56
CA LEU A 270 0.61 7.81 -1.57
C LEU A 270 0.30 9.20 -2.13
N ALA A 271 -0.97 9.58 -2.26
CA ALA A 271 -1.37 10.91 -2.72
C ALA A 271 -0.91 12.01 -1.75
N VAL A 272 -1.09 11.81 -0.44
CA VAL A 272 -0.61 12.74 0.60
C VAL A 272 0.92 12.84 0.57
N THR A 273 1.58 11.69 0.41
CA THR A 273 3.04 11.60 0.33
C THR A 273 3.58 12.30 -0.93
N ALA A 274 2.90 12.16 -2.07
CA ALA A 274 3.25 12.81 -3.33
C ALA A 274 3.09 14.34 -3.26
N ASP A 275 2.00 14.84 -2.67
CA ASP A 275 1.80 16.27 -2.46
C ASP A 275 2.90 16.87 -1.58
N SER A 276 3.23 16.18 -0.49
CA SER A 276 4.29 16.63 0.42
C SER A 276 5.67 16.61 -0.26
N THR A 277 5.90 15.64 -1.15
CA THR A 277 7.14 15.56 -1.95
C THR A 277 7.22 16.69 -2.96
N ARG A 278 6.10 17.02 -3.64
CA ARG A 278 6.03 18.16 -4.56
C ARG A 278 6.31 19.48 -3.85
N LYS A 279 5.70 19.71 -2.68
CA LYS A 279 5.94 20.89 -1.84
C LYS A 279 7.42 21.03 -1.46
N TRP A 280 8.03 19.92 -1.04
CA TRP A 280 9.45 19.89 -0.72
C TRP A 280 10.34 20.19 -1.94
N TYR A 281 10.00 19.68 -3.13
CA TYR A 281 10.74 20.02 -4.36
C TYR A 281 10.63 21.52 -4.70
N ILE A 282 9.45 22.14 -4.53
CA ILE A 282 9.26 23.58 -4.77
C ILE A 282 10.15 24.40 -3.84
N GLU A 283 10.11 24.10 -2.54
CA GLU A 283 10.88 24.83 -1.53
C GLU A 283 12.39 24.72 -1.77
N LYS A 284 12.86 23.54 -2.20
CA LYS A 284 14.29 23.29 -2.38
C LYS A 284 14.85 23.72 -3.74
N PHE A 285 14.07 23.57 -4.81
CA PHE A 285 14.57 23.70 -6.19
C PHE A 285 13.91 24.81 -7.00
N GLY A 286 12.89 25.48 -6.46
CA GLY A 286 12.10 26.47 -7.18
C GLY A 286 10.88 25.86 -7.88
N THR A 287 9.83 26.68 -7.97
CA THR A 287 8.53 26.28 -8.56
C THR A 287 8.67 25.88 -10.03
N GLU A 288 9.54 26.54 -10.77
CA GLU A 288 9.77 26.33 -12.20
C GLU A 288 10.26 24.92 -12.52
N LYS A 289 10.95 24.25 -11.59
CA LYS A 289 11.49 22.89 -11.81
C LYS A 289 10.44 21.79 -11.76
N VAL A 290 9.28 22.07 -11.17
CA VAL A 290 8.17 21.10 -11.03
C VAL A 290 6.84 21.68 -11.53
N ALA A 291 6.89 22.81 -12.24
CA ALA A 291 5.75 23.38 -12.92
C ALA A 291 5.21 22.37 -13.96
N GLY A 292 3.88 22.25 -14.04
CA GLY A 292 3.22 21.32 -14.96
C GLY A 292 3.36 19.83 -14.62
N HIS A 293 4.09 19.45 -13.55
CA HIS A 293 4.18 18.05 -13.14
C HIS A 293 2.98 17.66 -12.27
N TRP A 294 2.32 16.55 -12.64
CA TRP A 294 1.34 15.89 -11.78
C TRP A 294 2.04 15.32 -10.54
N ARG A 295 1.36 15.28 -9.39
CA ARG A 295 1.93 14.75 -8.14
C ARG A 295 2.12 13.24 -8.24
N MET A 296 1.10 12.55 -8.72
CA MET A 296 1.01 11.10 -8.76
C MET A 296 0.35 10.65 -10.07
N ILE A 297 -0.96 10.87 -10.24
CA ILE A 297 -1.72 10.29 -11.35
C ILE A 297 -1.69 11.26 -12.55
N PRO A 298 -1.09 10.87 -13.68
CA PRO A 298 -1.07 11.70 -14.88
C PRO A 298 -2.48 12.14 -15.28
N TYR A 299 -2.63 13.40 -15.69
CA TYR A 299 -3.90 14.01 -16.10
C TYR A 299 -4.97 14.13 -15.01
N VAL A 300 -4.66 13.75 -13.76
CA VAL A 300 -5.61 13.79 -12.64
C VAL A 300 -5.06 14.56 -11.45
N TYR A 301 -3.89 14.15 -10.91
CA TYR A 301 -3.38 14.66 -9.63
C TYR A 301 -1.86 14.72 -9.55
#